data_AF-A0A8H6C9C4-F1
#
_entry.id   AF-A0A8H6C9C4-F1
#
_cell.length_a   1.000
_cell.length_b   1.000
_cell.length_c   1.000
_cell.angle_alpha   90.00
_cell.angle_beta   90.00
_cell.angle_gamma   90.00
#
_symmetry.space_group_name_H-M   'P 1'
#
loop_
_entity.id
_entity.type
_entity.pdbx_description
1 polymer ?
#
loop_
_entity_poly.entity_id
_entity_poly.type
_entity_poly.pdbx_seq_one_letter_code
_entity_poly.pdbx_strand_id
1 'polypeptide(L)'
;MHLVPKILHPDIEASRYYAKNSKSLVIQGDGSRDRTSNIQECYKKLHALIIAAGRSSVRGETSPAQVEKVKNLQRKENDIRLLSKKTHGDKKAARKGFSKKSNY
;
A
#
# COMPACT_ATOMS: atom_id res chain seq x y z
N MET A 1 13.21 -9.90 16.39
CA MET A 1 12.86 -8.47 16.40
C MET A 1 11.39 -8.29 16.77
N HIS A 2 11.06 -8.29 18.06
CA HIS A 2 9.67 -8.13 18.56
C HIS A 2 9.34 -6.68 18.97
N LEU A 3 10.35 -5.81 19.08
CA LEU A 3 10.19 -4.39 19.44
C LEU A 3 9.85 -3.49 18.25
N VAL A 4 9.90 -4.02 17.03
CA VAL A 4 9.67 -3.27 15.79
C VAL A 4 8.51 -3.91 15.03
N PRO A 5 7.51 -3.13 14.57
CA PRO A 5 6.41 -3.64 13.77
C PRO A 5 6.87 -4.40 12.51
N LYS A 6 6.21 -5.52 12.20
CA LYS A 6 6.56 -6.38 11.06
C LYS A 6 6.54 -5.66 9.71
N ILE A 7 5.71 -4.65 9.56
CA ILE A 7 5.61 -3.84 8.34
C ILE A 7 6.91 -3.08 8.02
N LEU A 8 7.74 -2.80 9.04
CA LEU A 8 9.02 -2.14 8.88
C LEU A 8 10.17 -3.10 8.57
N HIS A 9 9.97 -4.41 8.78
CA HIS A 9 11.06 -5.40 8.65
C HIS A 9 11.65 -5.41 7.24
N PRO A 10 10.87 -5.43 6.14
CA PRO A 10 11.45 -5.44 4.79
C PRO A 10 12.36 -4.23 4.51
N ASP A 11 11.94 -3.04 4.91
CA ASP A 11 12.70 -1.80 4.69
C ASP A 11 13.98 -1.75 5.56
N ILE A 12 13.92 -2.30 6.77
CA ILE A 12 15.07 -2.41 7.67
C ILE A 12 16.06 -3.46 7.15
N GLU A 13 15.57 -4.60 6.68
CA GLU A 13 16.39 -5.69 6.11
C GLU A 13 17.07 -5.29 4.79
N ALA A 14 16.45 -4.39 4.03
CA ALA A 14 17.03 -3.80 2.82
C ALA A 14 18.12 -2.76 3.12
N SER A 15 18.24 -2.29 4.37
CA SER A 15 19.19 -1.24 4.72
C SER A 15 20.64 -1.72 4.76
N ARG A 16 21.58 -0.80 4.52
CA ARG A 16 23.03 -1.06 4.60
C ARG A 16 23.52 -1.52 5.98
N TYR A 17 22.73 -1.30 7.03
CA TYR A 17 23.10 -1.66 8.39
C TYR A 17 22.69 -3.08 8.75
N TYR A 18 21.92 -3.76 7.90
CA TYR A 18 21.45 -5.12 8.16
C TYR A 18 22.51 -6.15 7.80
N ALA A 19 22.94 -6.91 8.80
CA ALA A 19 23.82 -8.06 8.63
C ALA A 19 22.98 -9.33 8.41
N LYS A 20 22.90 -9.77 7.15
CA LYS A 20 22.10 -10.94 6.73
C LYS A 20 22.44 -12.22 7.48
N ASN A 21 23.73 -12.45 7.74
CA ASN A 21 24.21 -13.69 8.37
C ASN A 21 23.78 -13.80 9.84
N SER A 22 23.79 -12.70 10.58
CA SER A 22 23.46 -12.64 12.00
C SER A 22 22.02 -12.17 12.28
N LYS A 23 21.28 -11.78 11.24
CA LYS A 23 19.93 -11.17 11.32
C LYS A 23 19.89 -10.02 12.33
N SER A 24 20.95 -9.21 12.35
CA SER A 24 21.14 -8.11 13.30
C SER A 24 21.48 -6.80 12.59
N LEU A 25 21.26 -5.67 13.29
CA LEU A 25 21.68 -4.36 12.81
C LEU A 25 23.06 -4.03 13.39
N VAL A 26 24.00 -3.69 12.51
CA VAL A 26 25.35 -3.28 12.87
C VAL A 26 25.51 -1.81 12.47
N ILE A 27 25.56 -0.93 13.48
CA ILE A 27 25.71 0.52 13.30
C ILE A 27 26.95 0.95 14.07
N GLN A 28 27.86 1.63 13.38
CA GLN A 28 29.11 2.12 13.93
C GLN A 28 29.16 3.65 13.88
N GLY A 29 29.78 4.23 14.90
CA GLY A 29 30.03 5.66 15.06
C GLY A 29 31.47 5.83 15.53
N ASP A 30 32.26 6.50 14.72
CA ASP A 30 33.70 6.73 14.87
C ASP A 30 34.05 8.21 14.66
N GLY A 31 33.05 9.10 14.68
CA GLY A 31 33.21 10.52 14.38
C GLY A 31 33.96 11.33 15.45
N SER A 32 34.09 10.82 16.67
CA SER A 32 34.76 11.49 17.80
C SER A 32 35.70 10.56 18.56
N ARG A 33 36.65 11.15 19.31
CA ARG A 33 37.47 10.45 20.31
C ARG A 33 36.72 10.19 21.61
N ASP A 34 35.56 10.82 21.80
CA ASP A 34 34.67 10.59 22.94
C ASP A 34 33.69 9.44 22.65
N ARG A 35 33.78 8.39 23.49
CA ARG A 35 32.89 7.23 23.43
C ARG A 35 31.42 7.61 23.58
N THR A 36 31.11 8.60 24.44
CA THR A 36 29.73 9.00 24.69
C THR A 36 29.11 9.62 23.45
N SER A 37 29.85 10.52 22.80
CA SER A 37 29.47 11.11 21.51
C SER A 37 29.21 10.05 20.43
N ASN A 38 30.11 9.07 20.30
CA ASN A 38 29.97 7.98 19.32
C ASN A 38 28.73 7.10 19.57
N ILE A 39 28.41 6.82 20.83
CA ILE A 39 27.19 6.07 21.20
C ILE A 39 25.94 6.86 20.80
N GLN A 40 25.91 8.16 21.11
CA GLN A 40 24.79 9.04 20.72
C GLN A 40 24.63 9.11 19.19
N GLU A 41 25.74 9.15 18.46
CA GLU A 41 25.72 9.11 17.00
C GLU A 41 25.11 7.81 16.46
N CYS A 42 25.47 6.66 17.03
CA CYS A 42 24.85 5.37 16.69
C CYS A 42 23.34 5.38 16.93
N TYR A 43 22.88 5.91 18.06
CA TYR A 43 21.44 6.02 18.35
C TYR A 43 20.72 6.94 17.36
N LYS A 44 21.33 8.07 16.98
CA LYS A 44 20.78 8.96 15.94
C LYS A 44 20.64 8.26 14.59
N LYS A 45 21.67 7.50 14.17
CA LYS A 45 21.64 6.71 12.93
C LYS A 45 20.54 5.64 12.97
N LEU A 46 20.39 4.93 14.09
CA LEU A 46 19.33 3.95 14.30
C LEU A 46 17.94 4.59 14.21
N HIS A 47 17.75 5.71 14.89
CA HIS A 47 16.49 6.43 14.90
C HIS A 47 16.11 6.94 13.50
N ALA A 48 17.08 7.51 12.76
CA ALA A 48 16.88 7.96 11.39
C ALA A 48 16.48 6.81 10.45
N LEU A 49 17.11 5.63 10.61
CA LEU A 49 16.76 4.43 9.86
C LEU A 49 15.30 4.00 10.10
N ILE A 50 14.88 3.96 11.36
CA ILE A 50 13.51 3.57 11.73
C ILE A 50 12.49 4.58 11.17
N ILE A 51 12.76 5.88 11.26
CA ILE A 51 11.89 6.91 10.66
C ILE A 51 11.79 6.74 9.15
N ALA A 52 12.92 6.51 8.47
CA ALA A 52 12.93 6.33 7.02
C ALA A 52 12.12 5.09 6.60
N ALA A 53 12.32 3.96 7.29
CA ALA A 53 11.53 2.75 7.09
C ALA A 53 10.04 2.99 7.38
N GLY A 54 9.72 3.75 8.43
CA GLY A 54 8.34 4.13 8.77
C GLY A 54 7.68 4.94 7.67
N ARG A 55 8.36 5.97 7.14
CA ARG A 55 7.83 6.83 6.06
C ARG A 55 7.68 6.11 4.72
N SER A 56 8.56 5.17 4.43
CA SER A 56 8.51 4.35 3.21
C SER A 56 7.38 3.33 3.25
N SER A 57 7.30 2.57 4.34
CA SER A 57 6.34 1.48 4.50
C SER A 57 4.92 1.96 4.80
N VAL A 58 4.77 3.02 5.59
CA VAL A 58 3.47 3.63 5.90
C VAL A 58 3.12 4.58 4.76
N ARG A 59 2.22 4.13 3.88
CA ARG A 59 1.65 4.99 2.83
C ARG A 59 1.07 6.25 3.51
N GLY A 60 1.64 7.41 3.19
CA GLY A 60 1.14 8.71 3.63
C GLY A 60 -0.25 9.03 3.05
N GLU A 61 -0.78 10.21 3.41
CA GLU A 61 -2.07 10.72 2.92
C GLU A 61 -2.20 10.55 1.39
N THR A 62 -3.28 9.91 0.95
CA THR A 62 -3.54 9.66 -0.47
C THR A 62 -3.46 10.96 -1.26
N SER A 63 -2.53 11.03 -2.23
CA SER A 63 -2.41 12.16 -3.16
C SER A 63 -3.78 12.49 -3.78
N PRO A 64 -4.11 13.79 -3.98
CA PRO A 64 -5.37 14.19 -4.60
C PRO A 64 -5.62 13.51 -5.95
N ALA A 65 -4.57 13.26 -6.74
CA ALA A 65 -4.65 12.54 -8.00
C ALA A 65 -5.11 11.07 -7.83
N GLN A 66 -4.70 10.41 -6.73
CA GLN A 66 -5.11 9.04 -6.43
C GLN A 66 -6.57 8.99 -5.96
N VAL A 67 -7.01 9.99 -5.18
CA VAL A 67 -8.43 10.13 -4.78
C VAL A 67 -9.31 10.29 -6.01
N GLU A 68 -8.91 11.15 -6.96
CA GLU A 68 -9.66 11.36 -8.19
C GLU A 68 -9.71 10.10 -9.07
N LYS A 69 -8.59 9.38 -9.19
CA LYS A 69 -8.54 8.09 -9.89
C LYS A 69 -9.49 7.08 -9.28
N VAL A 70 -9.55 6.96 -7.96
CA VAL A 70 -10.48 6.06 -7.25
C VAL A 70 -11.93 6.46 -7.51
N LYS A 71 -12.27 7.76 -7.43
CA LYS A 71 -13.62 8.26 -7.78
C LYS A 71 -14.00 7.93 -9.23
N ASN A 72 -13.07 8.03 -10.16
CA ASN A 72 -13.30 7.68 -11.57
C ASN A 72 -13.54 6.19 -11.76
N LEU A 73 -12.82 5.34 -11.04
CA LEU A 73 -13.03 3.89 -11.07
C LEU A 73 -14.42 3.50 -10.51
N GLN A 74 -14.81 4.07 -9.38
CA GLN A 74 -16.14 3.84 -8.79
C GLN A 74 -17.28 4.27 -9.72
N ARG A 75 -17.14 5.41 -10.39
CA ARG A 75 -18.11 5.87 -11.39
C ARG A 75 -18.24 4.89 -12.55
N LYS A 76 -17.10 4.49 -13.15
CA LYS A 76 -17.07 3.52 -14.25
C LYS A 76 -17.70 2.18 -13.88
N GLU A 77 -17.40 1.68 -12.68
CA GLU A 77 -17.99 0.43 -12.19
C GLU A 77 -19.53 0.54 -12.07
N ASN A 78 -20.04 1.65 -11.55
CA ASN A 78 -21.47 1.88 -11.45
C ASN A 78 -22.14 1.98 -12.83
N ASP A 79 -21.51 2.66 -13.79
CA ASP A 79 -22.03 2.79 -15.16
C ASP A 79 -22.10 1.43 -15.87
N ILE A 80 -21.04 0.61 -15.74
CA ILE A 80 -21.00 -0.75 -16.27
C ILE A 80 -22.12 -1.60 -15.63
N ARG A 81 -22.32 -1.49 -14.32
CA ARG A 81 -23.38 -2.19 -13.59
C ARG A 81 -24.79 -1.76 -14.05
N LEU A 82 -25.00 -0.48 -14.29
CA LEU A 82 -26.28 0.04 -14.79
C LEU A 82 -26.55 -0.45 -16.22
N LEU A 83 -25.55 -0.41 -17.09
CA LEU A 83 -25.66 -0.90 -18.46
C LEU A 83 -25.93 -2.41 -18.50
N SER A 84 -25.23 -3.20 -17.69
CA SER A 84 -25.48 -4.64 -17.60
C SER A 84 -26.90 -4.93 -17.09
N LYS A 85 -27.37 -4.20 -16.06
CA LYS A 85 -28.75 -4.34 -15.57
C LYS A 85 -29.78 -4.01 -16.67
N LYS A 86 -29.56 -2.93 -17.42
CA LYS A 86 -30.45 -2.52 -18.52
C LYS A 86 -30.47 -3.57 -19.64
N THR A 87 -29.31 -3.99 -20.12
CA THR A 87 -29.20 -5.02 -21.18
C THR A 87 -29.81 -6.35 -20.75
N HIS A 88 -29.64 -6.77 -19.49
CA HIS A 88 -30.31 -7.95 -18.96
C HIS A 88 -31.84 -7.77 -18.86
N GLY A 89 -32.32 -6.57 -18.53
CA GLY A 89 -33.74 -6.22 -18.54
C GLY A 89 -34.35 -6.30 -19.95
N ASP A 90 -33.72 -5.65 -20.92
CA ASP A 90 -34.15 -5.63 -22.33
C ASP A 90 -34.19 -7.04 -22.92
N LYS A 91 -33.17 -7.85 -22.64
CA LYS A 91 -33.14 -9.29 -23.02
C LYS A 91 -34.30 -10.07 -22.42
N LYS A 92 -34.70 -9.79 -21.17
CA LYS A 92 -35.85 -10.45 -20.52
C LYS A 92 -37.18 -9.97 -21.13
N ALA A 93 -37.30 -8.68 -21.45
CA ALA A 93 -38.50 -8.10 -22.05
C ALA A 93 -38.75 -8.66 -23.46
N ALA A 94 -37.70 -8.74 -24.29
CA ALA A 94 -37.78 -9.27 -25.66
C ALA A 94 -38.32 -10.71 -25.70
N ARG A 95 -37.91 -11.57 -24.75
CA ARG A 95 -38.43 -12.95 -24.63
C ARG A 95 -39.94 -12.99 -24.39
N LYS A 96 -40.47 -12.07 -23.58
CA LYS A 96 -41.93 -11.99 -23.32
C LYS A 96 -42.72 -11.49 -24.52
N GLY A 97 -42.13 -10.64 -25.35
CA GLY A 97 -42.76 -10.13 -26.58
C GLY A 97 -43.01 -11.22 -27.64
N PHE A 98 -42.08 -12.18 -27.77
CA PHE A 98 -42.23 -13.32 -28.70
C PHE A 98 -43.34 -14.30 -28.28
N SER A 99 -43.53 -14.53 -26.97
CA SER A 99 -44.58 -15.41 -26.46
C SER A 99 -46.00 -14.90 -26.73
N LYS A 100 -46.22 -13.59 -26.92
CA LYS A 100 -47.54 -13.01 -27.18
C LYS A 100 -47.98 -13.01 -28.66
N LYS A 101 -47.10 -13.32 -29.61
CA LYS A 101 -47.40 -13.30 -31.06
C LYS A 101 -47.81 -14.66 -31.66
N SER A 102 -48.04 -15.69 -30.85
CA SER A 102 -48.39 -17.05 -31.29
C SER A 102 -49.87 -17.42 -31.07
N ASN A 103 -50.77 -16.44 -31.00
CA ASN A 103 -52.21 -16.67 -30.94
C ASN A 103 -52.91 -15.83 -32.02
N TYR A 104 -52.80 -16.28 -33.26
CA TYR A 104 -53.74 -16.03 -34.35
C TYR A 104 -53.70 -17.26 -35.26
#